data_AF-A0A933AGT6-F1
#
_entry.id   AF-A0A933AGT6-F1
#
_cell.length_a   1.000
_cell.length_b   1.000
_cell.length_c   1.000
_cell.angle_alpha   90.00
_cell.angle_beta   90.00
_cell.angle_gamma   90.00
#
_symmetry.space_group_name_H-M   'P 1'
#
loop_
_entity.id
_entity.type
_entity.pdbx_description
1 polymer ?
#
loop_
_entity_poly.entity_id
_entity_poly.type
_entity_poly.pdbx_seq_one_letter_code
_entity_poly.pdbx_strand_id
1 'polypeptide(L)'
;LAATTSLMSRRDVIIVASVSCIYNLGSPDDYQNYMVQLGKGQRIERDAVLAQLVEIQYERNDYEFTRGKMRVRGDVVEVYPAYRQDALRIEFFDQEIEKIKQIDPVSGAVIADLEKAAIYPAKHFLISPPRLDTALKEIGQELSQRLQELESQGKLLEAQRLRSRTRYDMEMMKEIGACKGIENYSRVLSGRPPGSRPFCLIDYFPDDYLTVIDESHVTVPQLNGMYEGDRSRKEMLVQHGFRLPSCLDNRPLKFHELKPLLKQIIYVSATPSPYERKEAGSRVAEQIIRPTGIVDPPILVKPSAGQVEDLIARTRQRAQRNERVLVTTLTKRMAEDLCAYLQDAGLKVKYLHSDIETIDRVKILQDLRRQKFDCLVGVNLLREGLDLPEVSLVAIFDADKEGFLRSQTSLIQTAGRAARNVNGEVIMYADTFSAAMRTTIAECERRRKIQLAFNAKHNITPATIKRAIHQGIDQWAEAEDIAMAAAGMEDEELAFNHRLHELEQQMDLAARNLEFEKAAKIRDQISRLKDIGDPFRHVDKK
;
A
#
# COMPACT_ATOMS: atom_id res chain seq x y z
N LEU A 1 5.36 -6.40 -12.97
CA LEU A 1 6.37 -6.87 -13.93
C LEU A 1 7.75 -6.91 -13.28
N ALA A 2 8.23 -5.82 -12.66
CA ALA A 2 9.51 -5.83 -11.93
C ALA A 2 9.68 -7.01 -10.95
N ALA A 3 8.68 -7.27 -10.09
CA ALA A 3 8.72 -8.40 -9.16
C ALA A 3 8.89 -9.77 -9.86
N THR A 4 8.08 -10.07 -10.88
CA THR A 4 8.13 -11.33 -11.62
C THR A 4 9.43 -11.49 -12.41
N THR A 5 9.93 -10.40 -13.01
CA THR A 5 11.22 -10.41 -13.71
C THR A 5 12.38 -10.63 -12.74
N SER A 6 12.38 -10.01 -11.57
CA SER A 6 13.42 -10.22 -10.56
C SER A 6 13.47 -11.69 -10.12
N LEU A 7 12.32 -12.31 -9.85
CA LEU A 7 12.24 -13.73 -9.47
C LEU A 7 12.80 -14.67 -10.53
N MET A 8 12.62 -14.34 -11.81
CA MET A 8 13.10 -15.14 -12.95
C MET A 8 14.56 -14.88 -13.32
N SER A 9 15.16 -13.79 -12.84
CA SER A 9 16.51 -13.38 -13.23
C SER A 9 17.57 -13.58 -12.14
N ARG A 10 17.18 -13.62 -10.86
CA ARG A 10 18.11 -13.71 -9.73
C ARG A 10 17.48 -14.32 -8.49
N ARG A 11 18.33 -14.84 -7.57
CA ARG A 11 17.91 -15.54 -6.34
C ARG A 11 17.77 -14.62 -5.13
N ASP A 12 18.54 -13.54 -5.09
CA ASP A 12 18.57 -12.55 -4.01
C ASP A 12 17.45 -11.50 -4.18
N VAL A 13 16.22 -11.98 -4.00
CA VAL A 13 14.97 -11.23 -4.21
C VAL A 13 14.11 -11.29 -2.96
N ILE A 14 13.67 -10.13 -2.48
CA ILE A 14 12.64 -9.99 -1.46
C ILE A 14 11.46 -9.27 -2.10
N ILE A 15 10.29 -9.91 -2.11
CA ILE A 15 9.05 -9.30 -2.58
C ILE A 15 8.14 -9.03 -1.39
N VAL A 16 7.80 -7.76 -1.18
CA VAL A 16 6.72 -7.37 -0.27
C VAL A 16 5.44 -7.28 -1.10
N ALA A 17 4.45 -8.12 -0.80
CA ALA A 17 3.21 -8.19 -1.54
C ALA A 17 1.99 -8.10 -0.61
N SER A 18 0.93 -7.47 -1.10
CA SER A 18 -0.39 -7.60 -0.51
C SER A 18 -1.02 -8.94 -0.91
N VAL A 19 -2.28 -9.17 -0.52
CA VAL A 19 -3.08 -10.31 -1.01
C VAL A 19 -3.18 -10.40 -2.55
N SER A 20 -2.72 -9.40 -3.29
CA SER A 20 -2.52 -9.49 -4.75
C SER A 20 -1.61 -10.65 -5.17
N CYS A 21 -0.73 -11.17 -4.30
CA CYS A 21 0.15 -12.30 -4.62
C CYS A 21 -0.58 -13.62 -4.92
N ILE A 22 -1.84 -13.76 -4.47
CA ILE A 22 -2.68 -14.93 -4.74
C ILE A 22 -3.65 -14.73 -5.90
N TYR A 23 -3.55 -13.61 -6.63
CA TYR A 23 -4.35 -13.34 -7.81
C TYR A 23 -3.69 -13.86 -9.07
N ASN A 24 -4.53 -14.10 -10.07
CA ASN A 24 -4.12 -14.66 -11.34
C ASN A 24 -3.15 -13.74 -12.10
N LEU A 25 -2.06 -14.32 -12.57
CA LEU A 25 -1.04 -13.79 -13.47
C LEU A 25 -0.93 -14.72 -14.69
N GLY A 26 -0.15 -14.33 -15.68
CA GLY A 26 0.22 -15.24 -16.76
C GLY A 26 1.08 -16.40 -16.26
N SER A 27 1.13 -17.48 -17.05
CA SER A 27 1.98 -18.64 -16.78
C SER A 27 3.45 -18.21 -16.63
N PRO A 28 4.16 -18.64 -15.56
CA PRO A 28 5.60 -18.43 -15.41
C PRO A 28 6.38 -18.98 -16.61
N ASP A 29 6.02 -20.17 -17.08
CA ASP A 29 6.67 -20.83 -18.22
C ASP A 29 6.48 -20.02 -19.50
N ASP A 30 5.26 -19.55 -19.77
CA ASP A 30 5.03 -18.69 -20.94
C ASP A 30 5.85 -17.39 -20.78
N TYR A 31 5.82 -16.75 -19.60
CA TYR A 31 6.57 -15.51 -19.36
C TYR A 31 8.09 -15.68 -19.57
N GLN A 32 8.65 -16.85 -19.24
CA GLN A 32 10.05 -17.18 -19.46
C GLN A 32 10.35 -17.57 -20.91
N ASN A 33 9.48 -18.36 -21.55
CA ASN A 33 9.68 -18.84 -22.92
C ASN A 33 9.55 -17.72 -23.97
N TYR A 34 8.76 -16.68 -23.67
CA TYR A 34 8.62 -15.49 -24.51
C TYR A 34 9.67 -14.40 -24.22
N MET A 35 10.76 -14.69 -23.50
CA MET A 35 11.82 -13.69 -23.37
C MET A 35 12.63 -13.57 -24.67
N VAL A 36 12.93 -12.34 -25.07
CA VAL A 36 13.85 -12.08 -26.19
C VAL A 36 15.27 -12.03 -25.64
N GLN A 37 16.09 -13.00 -26.04
CA GLN A 37 17.50 -13.06 -25.68
C GLN A 37 18.35 -12.46 -26.79
N LEU A 38 19.15 -11.47 -26.42
CA LEU A 38 20.07 -10.78 -27.31
C LEU A 38 21.49 -10.93 -26.78
N GLY A 39 22.43 -11.27 -27.66
CA GLY A 39 23.86 -11.33 -27.35
C GLY A 39 24.67 -10.54 -28.35
N LYS A 40 25.76 -9.92 -27.88
CA LYS A 40 26.78 -9.35 -28.77
C LYS A 40 27.34 -10.42 -29.69
N GLY A 41 27.49 -10.12 -30.98
CA GLY A 41 27.91 -11.05 -32.02
C GLY A 41 26.83 -12.03 -32.50
N GLN A 42 25.60 -11.91 -32.01
CA GLN A 42 24.49 -12.72 -32.49
C GLN A 42 24.11 -12.30 -33.91
N ARG A 43 24.10 -13.26 -34.84
CA ARG A 43 23.61 -13.06 -36.21
C ARG A 43 22.09 -13.07 -36.22
N ILE A 44 21.49 -11.89 -36.34
CA ILE A 44 20.05 -11.68 -36.41
C ILE A 44 19.76 -10.36 -37.13
N GLU A 45 18.77 -10.37 -38.01
CA GLU A 45 18.31 -9.15 -38.66
C GLU A 45 17.57 -8.23 -37.67
N ARG A 46 17.78 -6.92 -37.81
CA ARG A 46 17.12 -5.90 -36.99
C ARG A 46 15.60 -6.07 -36.98
N ASP A 47 15.00 -6.29 -38.14
CA ASP A 47 13.54 -6.36 -38.28
C ASP A 47 12.97 -7.64 -37.65
N ALA A 48 13.78 -8.72 -37.55
CA ALA A 48 13.42 -9.91 -36.80
C ALA A 48 13.38 -9.63 -35.28
N VAL A 49 14.32 -8.84 -34.75
CA VAL A 49 14.27 -8.39 -33.34
C VAL A 49 13.04 -7.52 -33.09
N LEU A 50 12.70 -6.61 -34.02
CA LEU A 50 11.50 -5.79 -33.90
C LEU A 50 10.22 -6.64 -33.88
N ALA A 51 10.13 -7.65 -34.76
CA ALA A 51 9.00 -8.58 -34.78
C ALA A 51 8.87 -9.33 -33.44
N GLN A 52 9.99 -9.85 -32.90
CA GLN A 52 10.00 -10.51 -31.59
C GLN A 52 9.56 -9.57 -30.47
N LEU A 53 9.99 -8.30 -30.47
CA LEU A 53 9.57 -7.30 -29.48
C LEU A 53 8.07 -6.99 -29.56
N VAL A 54 7.50 -6.92 -30.77
CA VAL A 54 6.04 -6.75 -30.96
C VAL A 54 5.27 -7.96 -30.43
N GLU A 55 5.75 -9.18 -30.69
CA GLU A 55 5.13 -10.41 -30.17
C GLU A 55 5.04 -10.40 -28.64
N ILE A 56 6.06 -9.85 -27.97
CA ILE A 56 6.11 -9.73 -26.51
C ILE A 56 5.51 -8.41 -25.98
N GLN A 57 4.66 -7.77 -26.80
CA GLN A 57 3.78 -6.64 -26.49
C GLN A 57 4.48 -5.27 -26.33
N TYR A 58 5.63 -5.07 -26.98
CA TYR A 58 6.22 -3.73 -27.08
C TYR A 58 5.63 -2.96 -28.26
N GLU A 59 5.39 -1.67 -28.05
CA GLU A 59 4.87 -0.76 -29.07
C GLU A 59 6.00 0.01 -29.74
N ARG A 60 6.01 0.09 -31.07
CA ARG A 60 6.92 1.00 -31.77
C ARG A 60 6.42 2.44 -31.67
N ASN A 61 7.22 3.30 -31.06
CA ASN A 61 6.93 4.73 -30.96
C ASN A 61 8.22 5.54 -31.03
N ASP A 62 8.51 6.09 -32.20
CA ASP A 62 9.75 6.83 -32.46
C ASP A 62 9.74 8.25 -31.84
N TYR A 63 8.57 8.77 -31.46
CA TYR A 63 8.37 10.11 -30.92
C TYR A 63 8.42 10.14 -29.38
N GLU A 64 7.66 9.25 -28.74
CA GLU A 64 7.52 9.20 -27.29
C GLU A 64 8.13 7.91 -26.73
N PHE A 65 9.34 8.01 -26.18
CA PHE A 65 10.08 6.87 -25.66
C PHE A 65 9.81 6.63 -24.17
N THR A 66 8.73 5.92 -23.88
CA THR A 66 8.32 5.50 -22.52
C THR A 66 8.44 3.99 -22.33
N ARG A 67 8.25 3.53 -21.09
CA ARG A 67 8.25 2.09 -20.76
C ARG A 67 7.26 1.29 -21.61
N GLY A 68 7.68 0.08 -22.00
CA GLY A 68 6.91 -0.80 -22.88
C GLY A 68 6.96 -0.40 -24.36
N LYS A 69 7.79 0.60 -24.71
CA LYS A 69 7.95 1.06 -26.09
C LYS A 69 9.34 0.80 -26.63
N MET A 70 9.45 0.79 -27.95
CA MET A 70 10.69 0.71 -28.70
C MET A 70 10.74 1.80 -29.77
N ARG A 71 11.95 2.22 -30.15
CA ARG A 71 12.19 3.16 -31.24
C ARG A 71 13.37 2.72 -32.10
N VAL A 72 13.36 3.13 -33.36
CA VAL A 72 14.35 2.73 -34.36
C VAL A 72 14.98 3.95 -35.01
N ARG A 73 16.32 3.99 -35.05
CA ARG A 73 17.10 5.05 -35.70
C ARG A 73 18.21 4.41 -36.53
N GLY A 74 17.96 4.18 -37.81
CA GLY A 74 18.90 3.47 -38.69
C GLY A 74 19.16 2.05 -38.18
N ASP A 75 20.42 1.76 -37.84
CA ASP A 75 20.87 0.46 -37.33
C ASP A 75 20.82 0.38 -35.80
N VAL A 76 20.17 1.33 -35.14
CA VAL A 76 20.01 1.37 -33.69
C VAL A 76 18.56 1.11 -33.31
N VAL A 77 18.34 0.08 -32.50
CA VAL A 77 17.06 -0.20 -31.84
C VAL A 77 17.20 0.12 -30.38
N GLU A 78 16.35 1.01 -29.87
CA GLU A 78 16.24 1.27 -28.44
C GLU A 78 14.91 0.73 -27.93
N VAL A 79 14.97 0.00 -26.82
CA VAL A 79 13.80 -0.57 -26.15
C VAL A 79 13.82 -0.13 -24.71
N TYR A 80 12.67 0.31 -24.20
CA TYR A 80 12.51 0.68 -22.79
C TYR A 80 11.68 -0.40 -22.07
N PRO A 81 12.33 -1.36 -21.39
CA PRO A 81 11.62 -2.46 -20.76
C PRO A 81 10.59 -1.98 -19.73
N ALA A 82 9.40 -2.60 -19.73
CA ALA A 82 8.28 -2.18 -18.88
C ALA A 82 8.57 -2.27 -17.36
N TYR A 83 9.63 -3.00 -16.99
CA TYR A 83 10.02 -3.32 -15.63
C TYR A 83 11.34 -2.67 -15.19
N ARG A 84 11.98 -1.86 -16.04
CA ARG A 84 13.27 -1.19 -15.76
C ARG A 84 13.10 0.32 -15.64
N GLN A 85 14.11 0.99 -15.05
CA GLN A 85 14.21 2.45 -15.06
C GLN A 85 15.11 2.97 -16.19
N ASP A 86 15.98 2.11 -16.67
CA ASP A 86 16.89 2.29 -17.78
C ASP A 86 16.38 1.60 -19.05
N ALA A 87 16.88 2.04 -20.20
CA ALA A 87 16.58 1.46 -21.50
C ALA A 87 17.79 0.68 -22.05
N LEU A 88 17.54 -0.14 -23.06
CA LEU A 88 18.57 -0.87 -23.79
C LEU A 88 18.70 -0.29 -25.19
N ARG A 89 19.94 -0.04 -25.63
CA ARG A 89 20.31 0.33 -26.99
C ARG A 89 21.03 -0.85 -27.64
N ILE A 90 20.51 -1.32 -28.76
CA ILE A 90 21.05 -2.44 -29.54
C ILE A 90 21.51 -1.85 -30.86
N GLU A 91 22.81 -1.90 -31.11
CA GLU A 91 23.47 -1.38 -32.32
C GLU A 91 23.78 -2.56 -33.24
N PHE A 92 23.30 -2.49 -34.48
CA PHE A 92 23.49 -3.52 -35.50
C PHE A 92 24.56 -3.09 -36.52
N PHE A 93 25.25 -4.08 -37.07
CA PHE A 93 26.07 -3.93 -38.26
C PHE A 93 25.72 -5.07 -39.21
N ASP A 94 25.19 -4.75 -40.40
CA ASP A 94 24.57 -5.70 -41.31
C ASP A 94 23.49 -6.58 -40.62
N GLN A 95 23.78 -7.87 -40.42
CA GLN A 95 22.89 -8.84 -39.78
C GLN A 95 23.45 -9.35 -38.46
N GLU A 96 24.22 -8.52 -37.75
CA GLU A 96 24.87 -8.87 -36.49
C GLU A 96 24.68 -7.78 -35.43
N ILE A 97 24.46 -8.18 -34.19
CA ILE A 97 24.43 -7.25 -33.05
C ILE A 97 25.87 -6.88 -32.67
N GLU A 98 26.29 -5.66 -32.99
CA GLU A 98 27.64 -5.17 -32.71
C GLU A 98 27.80 -4.79 -31.22
N LYS A 99 26.81 -4.09 -30.65
CA LYS A 99 26.86 -3.61 -29.26
C LYS A 99 25.48 -3.65 -28.62
N ILE A 100 25.46 -3.97 -27.33
CA ILE A 100 24.28 -3.80 -26.47
C ILE A 100 24.69 -2.88 -25.34
N LYS A 101 23.95 -1.79 -25.13
CA LYS A 101 24.23 -0.78 -24.11
C LYS A 101 23.03 -0.55 -23.22
N GLN A 102 23.29 -0.38 -21.95
CA GLN A 102 22.35 0.18 -21.00
C GLN A 102 22.42 1.71 -21.10
N ILE A 103 21.27 2.37 -21.24
CA ILE A 103 21.20 3.82 -21.41
C ILE A 103 20.16 4.46 -20.48
N ASP A 104 20.39 5.73 -20.14
CA ASP A 104 19.34 6.57 -19.55
C ASP A 104 18.31 6.92 -20.64
N PRO A 105 17.00 6.66 -20.44
CA PRO A 105 15.98 6.78 -21.48
C PRO A 105 15.70 8.24 -21.88
N VAL A 106 16.06 9.22 -21.05
CA VAL A 106 15.79 10.64 -21.29
C VAL A 106 16.97 11.33 -21.97
N SER A 107 18.15 11.24 -21.35
CA SER A 107 19.39 11.85 -21.85
C SER A 107 20.06 11.06 -22.97
N GLY A 108 19.79 9.75 -23.06
CA GLY A 108 20.47 8.83 -23.98
C GLY A 108 21.92 8.51 -23.59
N ALA A 109 22.36 8.95 -22.40
CA ALA A 109 23.69 8.69 -21.88
C ALA A 109 23.91 7.19 -21.65
N VAL A 110 25.09 6.69 -22.01
CA VAL A 110 25.47 5.29 -21.81
C VAL A 110 25.83 5.08 -20.35
N ILE A 111 25.19 4.11 -19.72
CA ILE A 111 25.42 3.70 -18.33
C ILE A 111 26.43 2.56 -18.28
N ALA A 112 26.25 1.54 -19.13
CA ALA A 112 27.11 0.36 -19.19
C ALA A 112 27.02 -0.34 -20.55
N ASP A 113 28.10 -1.01 -20.98
CA ASP A 113 28.08 -1.97 -22.08
C ASP A 113 27.69 -3.36 -21.55
N LEU A 114 26.89 -4.09 -22.31
CA LEU A 114 26.37 -5.41 -21.97
C LEU A 114 26.78 -6.43 -23.04
N GLU A 115 27.22 -7.61 -22.59
CA GLU A 115 27.49 -8.73 -23.50
C GLU A 115 26.20 -9.47 -23.89
N LYS A 116 25.20 -9.48 -22.99
CA LYS A 116 23.90 -10.12 -23.21
C LYS A 116 22.80 -9.30 -22.55
N ALA A 117 21.60 -9.34 -23.13
CA ALA A 117 20.39 -8.79 -22.56
C ALA A 117 19.21 -9.75 -22.74
N ALA A 118 18.35 -9.82 -21.73
CA ALA A 118 17.07 -10.52 -21.80
C ALA A 118 15.93 -9.50 -21.64
N ILE A 119 15.03 -9.46 -22.62
CA ILE A 119 13.87 -8.59 -22.63
C ILE A 119 12.64 -9.43 -22.37
N TYR A 120 12.04 -9.24 -21.21
CA TYR A 120 10.82 -9.93 -20.82
C TYR A 120 9.59 -9.23 -21.40
N PRO A 121 8.48 -9.96 -21.52
CA PRO A 121 7.22 -9.41 -22.01
C PRO A 121 6.75 -8.16 -21.28
N ALA A 122 6.20 -7.21 -22.03
CA ALA A 122 5.69 -5.94 -21.51
C ALA A 122 4.36 -6.09 -20.73
N LYS A 123 3.73 -7.27 -20.81
CA LYS A 123 2.49 -7.63 -20.12
C LYS A 123 2.59 -9.07 -19.57
N HIS A 124 1.84 -9.37 -18.51
CA HIS A 124 1.82 -10.72 -17.92
C HIS A 124 0.99 -11.71 -18.73
N PHE A 125 -0.10 -11.28 -19.37
CA PHE A 125 -0.94 -12.14 -20.20
C PHE A 125 -0.47 -12.04 -21.65
N LEU A 126 0.29 -13.05 -22.07
CA LEU A 126 0.65 -13.27 -23.47
C LEU A 126 -0.18 -14.42 -24.01
N ILE A 127 -0.60 -14.30 -25.26
CA ILE A 127 -1.31 -15.35 -25.96
C ILE A 127 -0.51 -15.66 -27.22
N SER A 128 -0.05 -16.89 -27.34
CA SER A 128 0.56 -17.36 -28.58
C SER A 128 -0.51 -17.41 -29.69
N PRO A 129 -0.23 -16.96 -30.93
CA PRO A 129 -1.20 -17.05 -32.02
C PRO A 129 -1.82 -18.46 -32.23
N PRO A 130 -1.07 -19.57 -32.13
CA PRO A 130 -1.64 -20.92 -32.29
C PRO A 130 -2.67 -21.30 -31.21
N ARG A 131 -2.47 -20.82 -29.98
CA ARG A 131 -3.42 -21.04 -28.86
C ARG A 131 -4.66 -20.16 -28.99
N LEU A 132 -4.54 -18.98 -29.61
CA LEU A 132 -5.63 -18.02 -29.71
C LEU A 132 -6.83 -18.59 -30.48
N ASP A 133 -6.61 -19.22 -31.63
CA ASP A 133 -7.70 -19.80 -32.44
C ASP A 133 -8.48 -20.90 -31.69
N THR A 134 -7.75 -21.72 -30.93
CA THR A 134 -8.35 -22.76 -30.09
C THR A 134 -9.16 -22.14 -28.96
N ALA A 135 -8.61 -21.12 -28.30
CA ALA A 135 -9.29 -20.39 -27.24
C ALA A 135 -10.56 -19.69 -27.75
N LEU A 136 -10.51 -19.03 -28.92
CA LEU A 136 -11.68 -18.38 -29.52
C LEU A 136 -12.79 -19.38 -29.86
N LYS A 137 -12.45 -20.59 -30.31
CA LYS A 137 -13.43 -21.66 -30.53
C LYS A 137 -14.10 -22.09 -29.22
N GLU A 138 -13.33 -22.29 -28.16
CA GLU A 138 -13.87 -22.65 -26.84
C GLU A 138 -14.78 -21.54 -26.28
N ILE A 139 -14.34 -20.27 -26.36
CA ILE A 139 -15.14 -19.10 -25.95
C ILE A 139 -16.45 -19.04 -26.76
N GLY A 140 -16.39 -19.27 -28.07
CA GLY A 140 -17.56 -19.27 -28.95
C GLY A 140 -18.56 -20.39 -28.62
N GLN A 141 -18.06 -21.57 -28.25
CA GLN A 141 -18.88 -22.70 -27.82
C GLN A 141 -19.57 -22.41 -26.48
N GLU A 142 -18.81 -21.94 -25.49
CA GLU A 142 -19.34 -21.55 -24.17
C GLU A 142 -20.40 -20.44 -24.31
N LEU A 143 -20.12 -19.44 -25.16
CA LEU A 143 -21.08 -18.37 -25.45
C LEU A 143 -22.37 -18.94 -26.03
N SER A 144 -22.29 -19.82 -27.02
CA SER A 144 -23.47 -20.41 -27.67
C SER A 144 -24.34 -21.20 -26.67
N GLN A 145 -23.72 -22.01 -25.82
CA GLN A 145 -24.40 -22.76 -24.77
C GLN A 145 -25.06 -21.84 -23.74
N ARG A 146 -24.33 -20.81 -23.28
CA ARG A 146 -24.84 -19.88 -22.28
C ARG A 146 -25.98 -19.01 -22.81
N LEU A 147 -25.94 -18.63 -24.09
CA LEU A 147 -27.03 -17.90 -24.73
C LEU A 147 -28.30 -18.74 -24.81
N GLN A 148 -28.20 -20.02 -25.21
CA GLN A 148 -29.34 -20.92 -25.25
C GLN A 148 -29.97 -21.10 -23.86
N GLU A 149 -29.14 -21.22 -22.82
CA GLU A 149 -29.61 -21.29 -21.43
C GLU A 149 -30.37 -20.01 -21.02
N LEU A 150 -29.81 -18.83 -21.27
CA LEU A 150 -30.44 -17.54 -20.91
C LEU A 150 -31.74 -17.32 -21.69
N GLU A 151 -31.75 -17.61 -22.99
CA GLU A 151 -32.93 -17.47 -23.85
C GLU A 151 -34.05 -18.42 -23.42
N SER A 152 -33.74 -19.69 -23.09
CA SER A 152 -34.72 -20.64 -22.56
C SER A 152 -35.31 -20.23 -21.20
N GLN A 153 -34.59 -19.42 -20.42
CA GLN A 153 -35.05 -18.86 -19.14
C GLN A 153 -35.81 -17.52 -19.31
N GLY A 154 -36.01 -17.04 -20.55
CA GLY A 154 -36.63 -15.74 -20.82
C GLY A 154 -35.74 -14.52 -20.52
N LYS A 155 -34.44 -14.73 -20.25
CA LYS A 155 -33.45 -13.68 -19.92
C LYS A 155 -32.85 -13.07 -21.20
N LEU A 156 -33.71 -12.49 -22.03
CA LEU A 156 -33.33 -11.99 -23.36
C LEU A 156 -32.36 -10.80 -23.28
N LEU A 157 -32.50 -9.92 -22.29
CA LEU A 157 -31.62 -8.77 -22.10
C LEU A 157 -30.20 -9.21 -21.73
N GLU A 158 -30.07 -10.15 -20.80
CA GLU A 158 -28.80 -10.76 -20.41
C GLU A 158 -28.14 -11.48 -21.58
N ALA A 159 -28.91 -12.22 -22.38
CA ALA A 159 -28.41 -12.90 -23.56
C ALA A 159 -27.87 -11.90 -24.61
N GLN A 160 -28.62 -10.85 -24.93
CA GLN A 160 -28.20 -9.81 -25.87
C GLN A 160 -26.93 -9.09 -25.38
N ARG A 161 -26.87 -8.76 -24.09
CA ARG A 161 -25.71 -8.13 -23.45
C ARG A 161 -24.47 -9.01 -23.55
N LEU A 162 -24.60 -10.28 -23.18
CA LEU A 162 -23.51 -11.25 -23.21
C LEU A 162 -22.99 -11.48 -24.62
N ARG A 163 -23.90 -11.62 -25.60
CA ARG A 163 -23.58 -11.81 -27.02
C ARG A 163 -22.76 -10.64 -27.55
N SER A 164 -23.27 -9.43 -27.38
CA SER A 164 -22.65 -8.21 -27.92
C SER A 164 -21.24 -8.03 -27.36
N ARG A 165 -21.10 -8.17 -26.03
CA ARG A 165 -19.82 -7.99 -25.36
C ARG A 165 -18.79 -9.06 -25.74
N THR A 166 -19.19 -10.33 -25.71
CA THR A 166 -18.26 -11.44 -25.95
C THR A 166 -17.79 -11.46 -27.39
N ARG A 167 -18.67 -11.17 -28.37
CA ARG A 167 -18.27 -11.08 -29.78
C ARG A 167 -17.29 -9.94 -30.04
N TYR A 168 -17.54 -8.77 -29.45
CA TYR A 168 -16.60 -7.66 -29.53
C TYR A 168 -15.24 -8.02 -28.91
N ASP A 169 -15.23 -8.62 -27.71
CA ASP A 169 -13.99 -9.05 -27.06
C ASP A 169 -13.24 -10.10 -27.93
N MET A 170 -13.96 -11.03 -28.58
CA MET A 170 -13.38 -12.01 -29.51
C MET A 170 -12.80 -11.39 -30.78
N GLU A 171 -13.47 -10.41 -31.38
CA GLU A 171 -12.97 -9.66 -32.54
C GLU A 171 -11.70 -8.89 -32.18
N MET A 172 -11.69 -8.18 -31.05
CA MET A 172 -10.52 -7.47 -30.56
C MET A 172 -9.35 -8.41 -30.29
N MET A 173 -9.60 -9.58 -29.68
CA MET A 173 -8.57 -10.60 -29.47
C MET A 173 -8.01 -11.11 -30.80
N LYS A 174 -8.85 -11.29 -31.83
CA LYS A 174 -8.41 -11.78 -33.15
C LYS A 174 -7.57 -10.75 -33.93
N GLU A 175 -7.99 -9.49 -33.93
CA GLU A 175 -7.35 -8.43 -34.73
C GLU A 175 -6.11 -7.84 -34.03
N ILE A 176 -6.16 -7.65 -32.71
CA ILE A 176 -5.14 -6.91 -31.94
C ILE A 176 -4.35 -7.84 -31.01
N GLY A 177 -4.78 -9.08 -30.81
CA GLY A 177 -4.18 -10.00 -29.84
C GLY A 177 -4.51 -9.66 -28.38
N ALA A 178 -5.37 -8.66 -28.14
CA ALA A 178 -5.76 -8.23 -26.81
C ALA A 178 -7.14 -7.56 -26.78
N CYS A 179 -7.81 -7.60 -25.62
CA CYS A 179 -9.05 -6.88 -25.37
C CYS A 179 -9.08 -6.28 -23.95
N LYS A 180 -10.01 -5.36 -23.70
CA LYS A 180 -10.17 -4.79 -22.36
C LYS A 180 -10.80 -5.81 -21.42
N GLY A 181 -10.07 -6.19 -20.38
CA GLY A 181 -10.52 -7.21 -19.44
C GLY A 181 -10.20 -8.64 -19.90
N ILE A 182 -9.12 -8.81 -20.68
CA ILE A 182 -8.66 -10.09 -21.21
C ILE A 182 -8.46 -11.17 -20.14
N GLU A 183 -8.16 -10.76 -18.90
CA GLU A 183 -7.98 -11.66 -17.75
C GLU A 183 -9.23 -12.50 -17.46
N ASN A 184 -10.43 -12.03 -17.86
CA ASN A 184 -11.68 -12.78 -17.71
C ASN A 184 -11.73 -14.04 -18.60
N TYR A 185 -10.86 -14.13 -19.60
CA TYR A 185 -10.70 -15.29 -20.49
C TYR A 185 -9.44 -16.10 -20.15
N SER A 186 -8.70 -15.73 -19.11
CA SER A 186 -7.36 -16.26 -18.80
C SER A 186 -7.28 -17.79 -18.72
N ARG A 187 -8.29 -18.47 -18.16
CA ARG A 187 -8.33 -19.95 -18.11
C ARG A 187 -8.32 -20.56 -19.51
N VAL A 188 -9.20 -20.06 -20.37
CA VAL A 188 -9.36 -20.52 -21.77
C VAL A 188 -8.11 -20.18 -22.58
N LEU A 189 -7.60 -18.96 -22.43
CA LEU A 189 -6.38 -18.50 -23.10
C LEU A 189 -5.13 -19.29 -22.69
N SER A 190 -5.10 -19.80 -21.45
CA SER A 190 -4.01 -20.67 -20.97
C SER A 190 -4.22 -22.14 -21.35
N GLY A 191 -5.33 -22.51 -22.01
CA GLY A 191 -5.67 -23.89 -22.34
C GLY A 191 -5.85 -24.80 -21.12
N ARG A 192 -6.17 -24.23 -19.95
CA ARG A 192 -6.35 -25.00 -18.70
C ARG A 192 -7.78 -25.54 -18.60
N PRO A 193 -8.01 -26.70 -17.98
CA PRO A 193 -9.36 -27.21 -17.79
C PRO A 193 -10.19 -26.33 -16.83
N PRO A 194 -11.54 -26.31 -16.94
CA PRO A 194 -12.40 -25.57 -16.01
C PRO A 194 -12.14 -25.92 -14.54
N GLY A 195 -12.22 -24.92 -13.66
CA GLY A 195 -11.96 -25.07 -12.23
C GLY A 195 -10.47 -25.07 -11.83
N SER A 196 -9.55 -25.15 -12.80
CA SER A 196 -8.10 -25.15 -12.53
C SER A 196 -7.64 -23.95 -11.72
N ARG A 197 -6.70 -24.18 -10.79
CA ARG A 197 -6.08 -23.10 -10.01
C ARG A 197 -5.43 -22.06 -10.94
N PRO A 198 -5.58 -20.76 -10.69
CA PRO A 198 -4.85 -19.71 -11.39
C PRO A 198 -3.33 -19.86 -11.20
N PHE A 199 -2.55 -19.27 -12.12
CA PHE A 199 -1.14 -19.01 -11.86
C PHE A 199 -1.03 -17.72 -11.06
N CYS A 200 -0.24 -17.70 -10.01
CA CYS A 200 -0.12 -16.57 -9.10
C CYS A 200 1.33 -16.15 -8.96
N LEU A 201 1.59 -15.05 -8.24
CA LEU A 201 2.96 -14.61 -7.98
C LEU A 201 3.78 -15.71 -7.29
N ILE A 202 3.13 -16.52 -6.47
CA ILE A 202 3.74 -17.65 -5.76
C ILE A 202 4.35 -18.68 -6.73
N ASP A 203 3.75 -18.87 -7.91
CA ASP A 203 4.26 -19.81 -8.91
C ASP A 203 5.53 -19.31 -9.62
N TYR A 204 5.89 -18.03 -9.44
CA TYR A 204 7.15 -17.48 -9.95
C TYR A 204 8.32 -17.68 -8.98
N PHE A 205 8.06 -18.13 -7.75
CA PHE A 205 9.12 -18.42 -6.79
C PHE A 205 9.72 -19.80 -7.06
N PRO A 206 11.02 -19.99 -6.81
CA PRO A 206 11.61 -21.33 -6.78
C PRO A 206 11.04 -22.16 -5.62
N ASP A 207 11.12 -23.49 -5.72
CA ASP A 207 10.54 -24.41 -4.73
C ASP A 207 11.06 -24.24 -3.29
N ASP A 208 12.23 -23.62 -3.09
CA ASP A 208 12.92 -23.45 -1.81
C ASP A 208 12.71 -22.07 -1.17
N TYR A 209 11.68 -21.33 -1.58
CA TYR A 209 11.42 -20.00 -1.05
C TYR A 209 10.86 -19.98 0.38
N LEU A 210 11.10 -18.85 1.07
CA LEU A 210 10.56 -18.56 2.39
C LEU A 210 9.39 -17.56 2.30
N THR A 211 8.30 -17.88 2.98
CA THR A 211 7.15 -16.97 3.16
C THR A 211 7.16 -16.39 4.56
N VAL A 212 7.07 -15.07 4.67
CA VAL A 212 6.81 -14.38 5.94
C VAL A 212 5.42 -13.75 5.85
N ILE A 213 4.53 -14.13 6.75
CA ILE A 213 3.18 -13.56 6.84
C ILE A 213 3.17 -12.60 8.01
N ASP A 214 3.27 -11.31 7.70
CA ASP A 214 3.16 -10.22 8.68
C ASP A 214 1.70 -10.04 9.14
N GLU A 215 1.54 -9.62 10.40
CA GLU A 215 0.27 -9.54 11.11
C GLU A 215 -0.66 -10.73 10.82
N SER A 216 -0.13 -11.94 10.98
CA SER A 216 -0.74 -13.19 10.51
C SER A 216 -2.20 -13.39 10.94
N HIS A 217 -2.53 -12.90 12.13
CA HIS A 217 -3.86 -13.01 12.72
C HIS A 217 -4.93 -12.22 11.96
N VAL A 218 -4.54 -11.25 11.14
CA VAL A 218 -5.40 -10.54 10.16
C VAL A 218 -5.18 -11.07 8.76
N THR A 219 -3.92 -11.25 8.36
CA THR A 219 -3.56 -11.60 6.97
C THR A 219 -4.06 -12.98 6.57
N VAL A 220 -4.01 -13.98 7.46
CA VAL A 220 -4.50 -15.34 7.18
C VAL A 220 -6.02 -15.38 6.94
N PRO A 221 -6.87 -14.82 7.83
CA PRO A 221 -8.30 -14.69 7.56
C PRO A 221 -8.60 -13.92 6.27
N GLN A 222 -7.84 -12.86 5.97
CA GLN A 222 -8.01 -12.10 4.74
C GLN A 222 -7.76 -12.96 3.51
N LEU A 223 -6.64 -13.70 3.47
CA LEU A 223 -6.32 -14.65 2.39
C LEU A 223 -7.43 -15.68 2.20
N ASN A 224 -8.01 -16.19 3.29
CA ASN A 224 -9.11 -17.15 3.23
C ASN A 224 -10.41 -16.55 2.64
N GLY A 225 -10.69 -15.27 2.93
CA GLY A 225 -11.89 -14.58 2.47
C GLY A 225 -11.87 -14.12 1.00
N MET A 226 -10.69 -13.99 0.38
CA MET A 226 -10.57 -13.38 -0.96
C MET A 226 -11.36 -14.13 -2.05
N TYR A 227 -11.35 -15.46 -2.04
CA TYR A 227 -12.04 -16.26 -3.04
C TYR A 227 -13.56 -16.11 -2.97
N GLU A 228 -14.15 -16.21 -1.78
CA GLU A 228 -15.62 -16.14 -1.63
C GLU A 228 -16.14 -14.75 -2.00
N GLY A 229 -15.41 -13.68 -1.63
CA GLY A 229 -15.75 -12.31 -2.02
C GLY A 229 -15.68 -12.10 -3.54
N ASP A 230 -14.62 -12.59 -4.19
CA ASP A 230 -14.47 -12.48 -5.65
C ASP A 230 -15.53 -13.29 -6.41
N ARG A 231 -15.81 -14.51 -5.93
CA ARG A 231 -16.82 -15.40 -6.50
C ARG A 231 -18.21 -14.78 -6.44
N SER A 232 -18.66 -14.32 -5.27
CA SER A 232 -19.99 -13.72 -5.08
C SER A 232 -20.20 -12.54 -6.04
N ARG A 233 -19.21 -11.66 -6.19
CA ARG A 233 -19.25 -10.54 -7.13
C ARG A 233 -19.36 -11.00 -8.58
N LYS A 234 -18.59 -12.02 -8.98
CA LYS A 234 -18.57 -12.51 -10.37
C LYS A 234 -19.80 -13.33 -10.73
N GLU A 235 -20.36 -14.08 -9.80
CA GLU A 235 -21.62 -14.79 -10.00
C GLU A 235 -22.74 -13.83 -10.38
N MET A 236 -22.82 -12.64 -9.74
CA MET A 236 -23.76 -11.59 -10.14
C MET A 236 -23.53 -11.11 -11.58
N LEU A 237 -22.27 -10.92 -11.99
CA LEU A 237 -21.93 -10.53 -13.38
C LEU A 237 -22.36 -11.61 -14.39
N VAL A 238 -22.16 -12.88 -14.07
CA VAL A 238 -22.54 -14.01 -14.92
C VAL A 238 -24.06 -14.19 -14.98
N GLN A 239 -24.74 -14.01 -13.85
CA GLN A 239 -26.21 -14.06 -13.78
C GLN A 239 -26.86 -12.97 -14.63
N HIS A 240 -26.30 -11.77 -14.63
CA HIS A 240 -26.79 -10.64 -15.42
C HIS A 240 -26.14 -10.52 -16.81
N GLY A 241 -25.50 -11.58 -17.33
CA GLY A 241 -25.00 -11.60 -18.71
C GLY A 241 -23.88 -10.59 -19.03
N PHE A 242 -23.12 -10.13 -18.03
CA PHE A 242 -21.96 -9.25 -18.26
C PHE A 242 -20.68 -10.01 -18.60
N ARG A 243 -20.60 -11.29 -18.20
CA ARG A 243 -19.43 -12.19 -18.41
C ARG A 243 -19.89 -13.63 -18.61
N LEU A 244 -19.06 -14.42 -19.29
CA LEU A 244 -19.22 -15.87 -19.40
C LEU A 244 -18.93 -16.58 -18.07
N PRO A 245 -19.49 -17.79 -17.83
CA PRO A 245 -19.18 -18.58 -16.64
C PRO A 245 -17.68 -18.81 -16.40
N SER A 246 -16.89 -18.97 -17.47
CA SER A 246 -15.44 -19.11 -17.43
C SER A 246 -14.70 -17.97 -16.72
N CYS A 247 -15.30 -16.78 -16.58
CA CYS A 247 -14.68 -15.70 -15.83
C CYS A 247 -14.51 -16.03 -14.33
N LEU A 248 -15.26 -17.01 -13.80
CA LEU A 248 -15.12 -17.49 -12.43
C LEU A 248 -13.79 -18.22 -12.19
N ASP A 249 -13.15 -18.74 -13.26
CA ASP A 249 -11.83 -19.37 -13.18
C ASP A 249 -10.68 -18.36 -13.16
N ASN A 250 -10.94 -17.12 -13.56
CA ASN A 250 -10.05 -16.01 -13.25
C ASN A 250 -10.34 -15.56 -11.83
N ARG A 251 -9.68 -16.10 -10.82
CA ARG A 251 -10.00 -15.90 -9.40
C ARG A 251 -8.72 -15.84 -8.58
N PRO A 252 -8.76 -15.42 -7.30
CA PRO A 252 -7.67 -15.70 -6.40
C PRO A 252 -7.62 -17.21 -6.03
N LEU A 253 -6.49 -17.64 -5.47
CA LEU A 253 -6.35 -18.98 -4.90
C LEU A 253 -7.34 -19.18 -3.76
N LYS A 254 -7.92 -20.38 -3.69
CA LYS A 254 -8.62 -20.85 -2.49
C LYS A 254 -7.58 -21.14 -1.42
N PHE A 255 -7.95 -20.99 -0.15
CA PHE A 255 -7.00 -21.20 0.95
C PHE A 255 -6.37 -22.60 0.98
N HIS A 256 -7.13 -23.64 0.61
CA HIS A 256 -6.62 -25.01 0.49
C HIS A 256 -5.71 -25.22 -0.73
N GLU A 257 -5.81 -24.39 -1.76
CA GLU A 257 -4.87 -24.37 -2.91
C GLU A 257 -3.59 -23.64 -2.54
N LEU A 258 -3.69 -22.58 -1.73
CA LEU A 258 -2.58 -21.78 -1.26
C LEU A 258 -1.66 -22.56 -0.30
N LYS A 259 -2.25 -23.23 0.70
CA LYS A 259 -1.47 -23.85 1.79
C LYS A 259 -0.36 -24.81 1.32
N PRO A 260 -0.56 -25.70 0.34
CA PRO A 260 0.50 -26.61 -0.15
C PRO A 260 1.59 -25.92 -0.98
N LEU A 261 1.30 -24.72 -1.51
CA LEU A 261 2.28 -23.91 -2.25
C LEU A 261 3.24 -23.22 -1.28
N LEU A 262 2.73 -22.79 -0.12
CA LEU A 262 3.52 -22.20 0.95
C LEU A 262 4.41 -23.27 1.63
N LYS A 263 5.69 -23.33 1.24
CA LYS A 263 6.64 -24.35 1.73
C LYS A 263 7.13 -24.04 3.14
N GLN A 264 7.98 -23.03 3.27
CA GLN A 264 8.47 -22.54 4.56
C GLN A 264 7.71 -21.28 4.93
N ILE A 265 7.12 -21.26 6.11
CA ILE A 265 6.24 -20.16 6.55
C ILE A 265 6.67 -19.69 7.93
N ILE A 266 6.85 -18.39 8.08
CA ILE A 266 6.99 -17.70 9.36
C ILE A 266 5.75 -16.82 9.53
N TYR A 267 4.93 -17.14 10.54
CA TYR A 267 3.83 -16.29 10.97
C TYR A 267 4.35 -15.26 11.97
N VAL A 268 4.21 -13.98 11.66
CA VAL A 268 4.62 -12.88 12.53
C VAL A 268 3.37 -12.20 13.09
N SER A 269 3.20 -12.25 14.41
CA SER A 269 2.07 -11.62 15.09
C SER A 269 2.34 -11.50 16.60
N ALA A 270 1.96 -10.37 17.19
CA ALA A 270 1.95 -10.22 18.66
C ALA A 270 0.83 -11.03 19.33
N THR A 271 -0.17 -11.42 18.55
CA THR A 271 -1.43 -12.07 18.95
C THR A 271 -1.78 -13.18 17.94
N PRO A 272 -0.97 -14.24 17.81
CA PRO A 272 -1.23 -15.30 16.83
C PRO A 272 -2.56 -15.98 17.13
N SER A 273 -3.38 -16.14 16.09
CA SER A 273 -4.70 -16.76 16.18
C SER A 273 -4.59 -18.28 16.41
N PRO A 274 -5.69 -18.96 16.76
CA PRO A 274 -5.68 -20.42 17.00
C PRO A 274 -5.14 -21.24 15.83
N TYR A 275 -5.34 -20.75 14.59
CA TYR A 275 -4.83 -21.39 13.39
C TYR A 275 -3.29 -21.45 13.39
N GLU A 276 -2.62 -20.31 13.57
CA GLU A 276 -1.16 -20.22 13.52
C GLU A 276 -0.54 -20.99 14.69
N ARG A 277 -1.15 -20.94 15.88
CA ARG A 277 -0.70 -21.73 17.03
C ARG A 277 -0.76 -23.23 16.74
N LYS A 278 -1.82 -23.69 16.08
CA LYS A 278 -1.97 -25.10 15.67
C LYS A 278 -0.94 -25.50 14.61
N GLU A 279 -0.72 -24.67 13.59
CA GLU A 279 0.25 -24.95 12.52
C GLU A 279 1.70 -24.92 13.04
N ALA A 280 2.04 -23.96 13.89
CA ALA A 280 3.37 -23.83 14.49
C ALA A 280 3.69 -25.00 15.44
N GLY A 281 2.68 -25.50 16.18
CA GLY A 281 2.88 -26.53 17.20
C GLY A 281 3.81 -26.02 18.31
N SER A 282 4.91 -26.73 18.57
CA SER A 282 5.92 -26.32 19.55
C SER A 282 6.92 -25.28 19.03
N ARG A 283 6.88 -24.91 17.75
CA ARG A 283 7.89 -24.04 17.09
C ARG A 283 7.54 -22.56 17.24
N VAL A 284 7.27 -22.12 18.47
CA VAL A 284 6.95 -20.71 18.75
C VAL A 284 8.22 -20.02 19.25
N ALA A 285 8.69 -19.02 18.51
CA ALA A 285 9.76 -18.13 18.93
C ALA A 285 9.14 -16.87 19.56
N GLU A 286 9.26 -16.73 20.88
CA GLU A 286 8.77 -15.54 21.58
C GLU A 286 9.83 -14.43 21.57
N GLN A 287 9.47 -13.25 21.06
CA GLN A 287 10.31 -12.06 21.06
C GLN A 287 9.58 -10.89 21.74
N ILE A 288 9.85 -10.68 23.03
CA ILE A 288 9.18 -9.66 23.86
C ILE A 288 10.11 -8.54 24.33
N ILE A 289 11.44 -8.72 24.24
CA ILE A 289 12.41 -7.71 24.65
C ILE A 289 12.54 -6.67 23.54
N ARG A 290 12.31 -5.40 23.87
CA ARG A 290 12.49 -4.27 22.96
C ARG A 290 13.94 -3.77 23.03
N PRO A 291 14.59 -3.44 21.90
CA PRO A 291 15.96 -2.93 21.92
C PRO A 291 16.16 -1.67 22.76
N THR A 292 15.12 -0.84 22.92
CA THR A 292 15.16 0.39 23.72
C THR A 292 14.87 0.19 25.20
N GLY A 293 14.63 -1.05 25.64
CA GLY A 293 14.24 -1.35 27.01
C GLY A 293 12.81 -0.93 27.38
N ILE A 294 12.00 -0.39 26.45
CA ILE A 294 10.59 -0.06 26.73
C ILE A 294 9.83 -1.32 27.13
N VAL A 295 9.10 -1.23 28.23
CA VAL A 295 8.30 -2.31 28.79
C VAL A 295 6.84 -2.18 28.37
N ASP A 296 6.09 -3.29 28.45
CA ASP A 296 4.64 -3.28 28.28
C ASP A 296 3.99 -2.37 29.34
N PRO A 297 3.02 -1.53 28.96
CA PRO A 297 2.42 -0.53 29.85
C PRO A 297 1.61 -1.19 30.99
N PRO A 298 1.52 -0.57 32.17
CA PRO A 298 0.59 -1.02 33.20
C PRO A 298 -0.85 -0.81 32.73
N ILE A 299 -1.74 -1.74 33.09
CA ILE A 299 -3.17 -1.67 32.80
C ILE A 299 -3.92 -1.39 34.09
N LEU A 300 -4.69 -0.30 34.12
CA LEU A 300 -5.59 0.06 35.21
C LEU A 300 -7.03 -0.22 34.79
N VAL A 301 -7.82 -0.84 35.68
CA VAL A 301 -9.27 -1.01 35.46
C VAL A 301 -10.02 0.00 36.32
N LYS A 302 -10.94 0.76 35.72
CA LYS A 302 -11.77 1.76 36.41
C LYS A 302 -13.26 1.53 36.09
N PRO A 303 -14.19 1.88 37.01
CA PRO A 303 -15.62 1.81 36.74
C PRO A 303 -16.04 2.67 35.54
N SER A 304 -17.13 2.30 34.87
CA SER A 304 -17.69 3.10 33.77
C SER A 304 -18.30 4.42 34.28
N ALA A 305 -18.75 4.43 35.53
CA ALA A 305 -19.25 5.63 36.19
C ALA A 305 -18.15 6.70 36.33
N GLY A 306 -18.39 7.89 35.80
CA GLY A 306 -17.42 9.00 35.82
C GLY A 306 -16.26 8.85 34.84
N GLN A 307 -16.34 7.93 33.86
CA GLN A 307 -15.24 7.65 32.93
C GLN A 307 -14.85 8.85 32.07
N VAL A 308 -15.81 9.70 31.71
CA VAL A 308 -15.56 10.86 30.84
C VAL A 308 -14.83 11.95 31.61
N GLU A 309 -15.22 12.21 32.86
CA GLU A 309 -14.56 13.17 33.75
C GLU A 309 -13.13 12.71 34.07
N ASP A 310 -12.93 11.42 34.34
CA ASP A 310 -11.59 10.85 34.52
C ASP A 310 -10.73 10.98 33.26
N LEU A 311 -11.31 10.71 32.08
CA LEU A 311 -10.62 10.88 30.81
C LEU A 311 -10.21 12.34 30.57
N ILE A 312 -11.08 13.31 30.87
CA ILE A 312 -10.77 14.74 30.74
C ILE A 312 -9.57 15.11 31.62
N ALA A 313 -9.61 14.74 32.90
CA ALA A 313 -8.54 15.04 33.85
C ALA A 313 -7.20 14.47 33.38
N ARG A 314 -7.20 13.22 32.92
CA ARG A 314 -6.00 12.53 32.42
C ARG A 314 -5.49 13.12 31.11
N THR A 315 -6.40 13.47 30.20
CA THR A 315 -6.03 14.11 28.93
C THR A 315 -5.37 15.46 29.17
N ARG A 316 -5.90 16.27 30.10
CA ARG A 316 -5.25 17.53 30.52
C ARG A 316 -3.86 17.29 31.10
N GLN A 317 -3.70 16.28 31.95
CA GLN A 317 -2.39 15.93 32.51
C GLN A 317 -1.38 15.50 31.44
N ARG A 318 -1.81 14.73 30.42
CA ARG A 318 -0.96 14.30 29.31
C ARG A 318 -0.60 15.45 28.38
N ALA A 319 -1.57 16.33 28.08
CA ALA A 319 -1.34 17.54 27.30
C ALA A 319 -0.29 18.46 27.95
N GLN A 320 -0.32 18.64 29.27
CA GLN A 320 0.70 19.41 30.01
C GLN A 320 2.12 18.84 29.89
N ARG A 321 2.25 17.54 29.58
CA ARG A 321 3.53 16.86 29.37
C ARG A 321 3.92 16.75 27.89
N ASN A 322 3.17 17.38 27.00
CA ASN A 322 3.29 17.23 25.54
C ASN A 322 3.18 15.76 25.06
N GLU A 323 2.33 14.98 25.74
CA GLU A 323 2.05 13.58 25.41
C GLU A 323 0.64 13.42 24.83
N ARG A 324 0.38 12.31 24.14
CA ARG A 324 -0.87 12.07 23.41
C ARG A 324 -1.71 10.96 24.02
N VAL A 325 -3.02 11.06 23.83
CA VAL A 325 -4.01 10.11 24.30
C VAL A 325 -4.73 9.46 23.12
N LEU A 326 -4.86 8.13 23.15
CA LEU A 326 -5.75 7.40 22.26
C LEU A 326 -6.94 6.88 23.05
N VAL A 327 -8.14 7.01 22.49
CA VAL A 327 -9.38 6.52 23.10
C VAL A 327 -10.08 5.60 22.11
N THR A 328 -10.40 4.38 22.55
CA THR A 328 -11.19 3.44 21.76
C THR A 328 -12.60 3.27 22.30
N THR A 329 -13.61 3.57 21.49
CA THR A 329 -15.03 3.33 21.78
C THR A 329 -15.56 2.10 21.02
N LEU A 330 -16.84 1.74 21.17
CA LEU A 330 -17.45 0.62 20.45
C LEU A 330 -18.17 1.03 19.17
N THR A 331 -18.69 2.26 19.10
CA THR A 331 -19.53 2.72 17.98
C THR A 331 -19.06 4.07 17.46
N LYS A 332 -19.33 4.30 16.16
CA LYS A 332 -19.03 5.58 15.49
C LYS A 332 -19.72 6.74 16.22
N ARG A 333 -21.00 6.57 16.54
CA ARG A 333 -21.78 7.55 17.29
C ARG A 333 -21.14 7.90 18.64
N MET A 334 -20.72 6.91 19.43
CA MET A 334 -20.03 7.19 20.69
C MET A 334 -18.69 7.92 20.49
N ALA A 335 -17.96 7.62 19.41
CA ALA A 335 -16.73 8.35 19.11
C ALA A 335 -16.99 9.82 18.76
N GLU A 336 -18.04 10.09 17.99
CA GLU A 336 -18.48 11.44 17.62
C GLU A 336 -19.00 12.22 18.84
N ASP A 337 -19.92 11.63 19.60
CA ASP A 337 -20.50 12.22 20.81
C ASP A 337 -19.42 12.53 21.86
N LEU A 338 -18.49 11.58 22.07
CA LEU A 338 -17.37 11.78 22.99
C LEU A 338 -16.41 12.87 22.49
N CYS A 339 -16.13 12.90 21.18
CA CYS A 339 -15.29 13.95 20.61
C CYS A 339 -15.89 15.33 20.81
N ALA A 340 -17.19 15.51 20.53
CA ALA A 340 -17.90 16.76 20.73
C ALA A 340 -17.85 17.20 22.21
N TYR A 341 -18.15 16.27 23.13
CA TYR A 341 -18.12 16.56 24.56
C TYR A 341 -16.72 16.97 25.06
N LEU A 342 -15.67 16.31 24.58
CA LEU A 342 -14.28 16.67 24.92
C LEU A 342 -13.88 18.04 24.33
N GLN A 343 -14.38 18.40 23.14
CA GLN A 343 -14.19 19.73 22.55
C GLN A 343 -14.87 20.82 23.38
N ASP A 344 -16.11 20.60 23.79
CA ASP A 344 -16.87 21.52 24.66
C ASP A 344 -16.18 21.70 26.03
N ALA A 345 -15.51 20.66 26.53
CA ALA A 345 -14.67 20.71 27.73
C ALA A 345 -13.30 21.41 27.52
N GLY A 346 -13.05 21.96 26.33
CA GLY A 346 -11.85 22.74 25.97
C GLY A 346 -10.64 21.90 25.58
N LEU A 347 -10.80 20.61 25.26
CA LEU A 347 -9.70 19.75 24.82
C LEU A 347 -9.52 19.78 23.30
N LYS A 348 -8.26 19.75 22.85
CA LYS A 348 -7.93 19.57 21.43
C LYS A 348 -8.05 18.09 21.09
N VAL A 349 -9.15 17.71 20.46
CA VAL A 349 -9.47 16.32 20.11
C VAL A 349 -9.95 16.22 18.67
N LYS A 350 -9.61 15.12 18.02
CA LYS A 350 -10.20 14.69 16.74
C LYS A 350 -10.72 13.26 16.89
N TYR A 351 -11.63 12.85 16.01
CA TYR A 351 -12.09 11.46 15.95
C TYR A 351 -11.68 10.78 14.63
N LEU A 352 -11.67 9.44 14.63
CA LEU A 352 -11.31 8.60 13.50
C LEU A 352 -12.28 7.42 13.36
N HIS A 353 -12.95 7.30 12.22
CA HIS A 353 -13.84 6.18 11.90
C HIS A 353 -13.59 5.58 10.51
N SER A 354 -14.30 4.50 10.17
CA SER A 354 -14.11 3.73 8.93
C SER A 354 -14.30 4.51 7.64
N ASP A 355 -15.19 5.50 7.64
CA ASP A 355 -15.58 6.21 6.40
C ASP A 355 -14.65 7.39 6.04
N ILE A 356 -13.62 7.64 6.85
CA ILE A 356 -12.61 8.66 6.52
C ILE A 356 -11.68 8.05 5.47
N GLU A 357 -11.43 8.78 4.38
CA GLU A 357 -10.52 8.34 3.33
C GLU A 357 -9.09 8.12 3.85
N THR A 358 -8.37 7.17 3.28
CA THR A 358 -7.02 6.78 3.73
C THR A 358 -6.06 7.97 3.81
N ILE A 359 -6.14 8.92 2.87
CA ILE A 359 -5.29 10.11 2.83
C ILE A 359 -5.57 11.01 4.03
N ASP A 360 -6.84 11.28 4.31
CA ASP A 360 -7.25 12.11 5.45
C ASP A 360 -6.93 11.45 6.80
N ARG A 361 -7.04 10.11 6.89
CA ARG A 361 -6.62 9.36 8.08
C ARG A 361 -5.13 9.55 8.38
N VAL A 362 -4.27 9.47 7.35
CA VAL A 362 -2.84 9.74 7.48
C VAL A 362 -2.59 11.18 7.96
N LYS A 363 -3.31 12.16 7.41
CA LYS A 363 -3.20 13.57 7.82
C LYS A 363 -3.57 13.77 9.29
N ILE A 364 -4.67 13.19 9.76
CA ILE A 364 -5.10 13.27 11.17
C ILE A 364 -4.04 12.66 12.11
N LEU A 365 -3.46 11.52 11.74
CA LEU A 365 -2.43 10.87 12.54
C LEU A 365 -1.11 11.68 12.54
N GLN A 366 -0.75 12.31 11.42
CA GLN A 366 0.38 13.24 11.37
C GLN A 366 0.13 14.47 12.24
N ASP A 367 -1.07 15.05 12.20
CA ASP A 367 -1.46 16.18 13.04
C ASP A 367 -1.34 15.84 14.55
N LEU A 368 -1.70 14.61 14.94
CA LEU A 368 -1.52 14.11 16.32
C LEU A 368 -0.04 14.12 16.73
N ARG A 369 0.83 13.57 15.86
CA ARG A 369 2.29 13.55 16.08
C ARG A 369 2.91 14.95 16.09
N ARG A 370 2.43 15.83 15.22
CA ARG A 370 2.79 17.27 15.13
C ARG A 370 2.19 18.10 16.25
N GLN A 371 1.52 17.47 17.20
CA GLN A 371 1.03 18.13 18.40
C GLN A 371 -0.08 19.17 18.15
N LYS A 372 -0.77 19.12 17.01
CA LYS A 372 -1.91 20.01 16.74
C LYS A 372 -3.10 19.75 17.65
N PHE A 373 -3.23 18.51 18.13
CA PHE A 373 -4.23 18.11 19.09
C PHE A 373 -3.68 17.01 20.01
N ASP A 374 -4.34 16.78 21.15
CA ASP A 374 -3.82 15.98 22.25
C ASP A 374 -4.48 14.60 22.37
N CYS A 375 -5.71 14.46 21.87
CA CYS A 375 -6.51 13.25 22.01
C CYS A 375 -7.10 12.78 20.68
N LEU A 376 -7.00 11.49 20.37
CA LEU A 376 -7.65 10.87 19.22
C LEU A 376 -8.67 9.82 19.70
N VAL A 377 -9.93 10.02 19.33
CA VAL A 377 -11.02 9.08 19.64
C VAL A 377 -11.33 8.23 18.42
N GLY A 378 -11.49 6.93 18.54
CA GLY A 378 -11.92 6.10 17.41
C GLY A 378 -12.50 4.77 17.81
N VAL A 379 -13.07 4.04 16.85
CA VAL A 379 -13.65 2.72 17.11
C VAL A 379 -12.59 1.63 16.98
N ASN A 380 -11.89 1.63 15.85
CA ASN A 380 -10.82 0.69 15.56
C ASN A 380 -9.56 1.44 15.12
N LEU A 381 -8.78 1.86 16.11
CA LEU A 381 -7.48 2.49 15.92
C LEU A 381 -6.36 1.47 15.62
N LEU A 382 -6.71 0.17 15.48
CA LEU A 382 -5.76 -0.92 15.32
C LEU A 382 -5.27 -1.10 13.88
N ARG A 383 -5.98 -0.55 12.89
CA ARG A 383 -5.74 -0.87 11.47
C ARG A 383 -4.46 -0.31 10.88
N GLU A 384 -3.86 0.72 11.48
CA GLU A 384 -2.72 1.39 10.88
C GLU A 384 -1.42 1.03 11.60
N GLY A 385 -0.43 0.58 10.84
CA GLY A 385 0.96 0.37 11.27
C GLY A 385 1.70 1.67 11.64
N LEU A 386 0.97 2.71 12.05
CA LEU A 386 1.53 3.97 12.52
C LEU A 386 2.02 3.80 13.96
N ASP A 387 3.34 3.97 14.08
CA ASP A 387 4.10 3.95 15.32
C ASP A 387 4.05 5.35 15.94
N LEU A 388 3.35 5.49 17.07
CA LEU A 388 3.07 6.77 17.75
C LEU A 388 3.81 6.83 19.09
N PRO A 389 5.13 7.13 19.11
CA PRO A 389 5.90 7.22 20.35
C PRO A 389 5.42 8.36 21.27
N GLU A 390 4.68 9.34 20.73
CA GLU A 390 4.12 10.45 21.47
C GLU A 390 2.93 10.04 22.37
N VAL A 391 2.33 8.87 22.13
CA VAL A 391 1.19 8.36 22.91
C VAL A 391 1.65 7.75 24.22
N SER A 392 1.22 8.35 25.34
CA SER A 392 1.50 7.85 26.70
C SER A 392 0.26 7.27 27.40
N LEU A 393 -0.93 7.46 26.84
CA LEU A 393 -2.17 6.97 27.43
C LEU A 393 -3.08 6.35 26.38
N VAL A 394 -3.55 5.14 26.66
CA VAL A 394 -4.60 4.48 25.88
C VAL A 394 -5.79 4.20 26.78
N ALA A 395 -6.95 4.78 26.47
CA ALA A 395 -8.20 4.58 27.18
C ALA A 395 -9.14 3.68 26.35
N ILE A 396 -9.66 2.62 26.97
CA ILE A 396 -10.55 1.65 26.34
C ILE A 396 -11.90 1.75 27.06
N PHE A 397 -12.89 2.33 26.38
CA PHE A 397 -14.25 2.43 26.89
C PHE A 397 -14.98 1.10 26.68
N ASP A 398 -15.91 0.77 27.58
CA ASP A 398 -16.70 -0.46 27.50
C ASP A 398 -15.81 -1.71 27.33
N ALA A 399 -14.73 -1.79 28.13
CA ALA A 399 -13.73 -2.84 27.98
C ALA A 399 -14.26 -4.25 28.28
N ASP A 400 -15.38 -4.32 29.01
CA ASP A 400 -16.04 -5.56 29.41
C ASP A 400 -17.09 -6.07 28.40
N LYS A 401 -17.45 -5.28 27.40
CA LYS A 401 -18.41 -5.68 26.36
C LYS A 401 -17.74 -6.60 25.35
N GLU A 402 -17.97 -7.90 25.50
CA GLU A 402 -17.40 -8.90 24.61
C GLU A 402 -17.85 -8.71 23.15
N GLY A 403 -16.92 -8.96 22.23
CA GLY A 403 -17.13 -8.76 20.80
C GLY A 403 -15.80 -8.60 20.08
N PHE A 404 -15.83 -8.38 18.76
CA PHE A 404 -14.63 -8.27 17.94
C PHE A 404 -13.64 -7.21 18.48
N LEU A 405 -14.14 -6.02 18.84
CA LEU A 405 -13.32 -4.89 19.31
C LEU A 405 -12.79 -5.06 20.75
N ARG A 406 -13.28 -6.04 21.50
CA ARG A 406 -12.89 -6.33 22.89
C ARG A 406 -12.48 -7.79 23.09
N SER A 407 -12.12 -8.46 21.99
CA SER A 407 -11.47 -9.76 22.05
C SER A 407 -10.08 -9.61 22.68
N GLN A 408 -9.52 -10.71 23.21
CA GLN A 408 -8.17 -10.73 23.75
C GLN A 408 -7.15 -10.15 22.75
N THR A 409 -7.28 -10.51 21.48
CA THR A 409 -6.43 -10.01 20.39
C THR A 409 -6.53 -8.49 20.27
N SER A 410 -7.74 -7.94 20.16
CA SER A 410 -7.97 -6.51 20.01
C SER A 410 -7.50 -5.71 21.23
N LEU A 411 -7.72 -6.22 22.44
CA LEU A 411 -7.28 -5.57 23.68
C LEU A 411 -5.75 -5.54 23.81
N ILE A 412 -5.05 -6.64 23.51
CA ILE A 412 -3.57 -6.69 23.50
C ILE A 412 -3.01 -5.70 22.48
N GLN A 413 -3.56 -5.66 21.27
CA GLN A 413 -3.10 -4.72 20.24
C GLN A 413 -3.35 -3.26 20.63
N THR A 414 -4.51 -2.97 21.24
CA THR A 414 -4.87 -1.62 21.69
C THR A 414 -3.93 -1.18 22.80
N ALA A 415 -3.71 -2.04 23.80
CA ALA A 415 -2.74 -1.80 24.88
C ALA A 415 -1.31 -1.60 24.35
N GLY A 416 -0.93 -2.36 23.32
CA GLY A 416 0.37 -2.25 22.66
C GLY A 416 0.69 -0.86 22.07
N ARG A 417 -0.33 -0.02 21.82
CA ARG A 417 -0.12 1.36 21.35
C ARG A 417 0.53 2.26 22.39
N ALA A 418 0.35 1.98 23.69
CA ALA A 418 1.06 2.67 24.76
C ALA A 418 2.49 2.12 24.98
N ALA A 419 2.83 0.96 24.41
CA ALA A 419 4.14 0.30 24.59
C ALA A 419 5.27 0.91 23.73
N ARG A 420 5.10 2.16 23.28
CA ARG A 420 6.08 2.94 22.50
C ARG A 420 6.62 4.14 23.28
N ASN A 421 6.05 4.41 24.45
CA ASN A 421 6.41 5.52 25.32
C ASN A 421 6.81 4.99 26.70
N VAL A 422 7.87 5.54 27.30
CA VAL A 422 8.33 5.18 28.65
C VAL A 422 7.28 5.43 29.74
N ASN A 423 6.41 6.42 29.53
CA ASN A 423 5.29 6.78 30.41
C ASN A 423 3.97 6.14 29.96
N GLY A 424 4.03 5.13 29.07
CA GLY A 424 2.87 4.43 28.55
C GLY A 424 2.02 3.82 29.66
N GLU A 425 0.72 4.10 29.64
CA GLU A 425 -0.30 3.60 30.56
C GLU A 425 -1.57 3.23 29.78
N VAL A 426 -2.28 2.20 30.22
CA VAL A 426 -3.56 1.78 29.63
C VAL A 426 -4.64 1.82 30.70
N ILE A 427 -5.82 2.32 30.35
CA ILE A 427 -7.01 2.33 31.20
C ILE A 427 -8.12 1.57 30.51
N MET A 428 -8.70 0.61 31.20
CA MET A 428 -9.90 -0.10 30.80
C MET A 428 -11.06 0.37 31.66
N TYR A 429 -12.01 1.08 31.07
CA TYR A 429 -13.26 1.44 31.73
C TYR A 429 -14.25 0.28 31.58
N ALA A 430 -14.63 -0.32 32.71
CA ALA A 430 -15.45 -1.52 32.78
C ALA A 430 -16.06 -1.69 34.17
N ASP A 431 -17.27 -2.24 34.22
CA ASP A 431 -17.94 -2.57 35.49
C ASP A 431 -17.77 -4.04 35.86
N THR A 432 -17.43 -4.90 34.89
CA THR A 432 -17.18 -6.32 35.09
C THR A 432 -15.82 -6.75 34.51
N PHE A 433 -15.25 -7.85 35.02
CA PHE A 433 -14.01 -8.41 34.48
C PHE A 433 -14.32 -9.57 33.54
N SER A 434 -14.37 -9.29 32.23
CA SER A 434 -14.56 -10.29 31.18
C SER A 434 -13.37 -11.26 31.07
N ALA A 435 -13.57 -12.40 30.40
CA ALA A 435 -12.50 -13.37 30.19
C ALA A 435 -11.36 -12.78 29.34
N ALA A 436 -11.70 -12.00 28.31
CA ALA A 436 -10.75 -11.32 27.43
C ALA A 436 -9.89 -10.29 28.18
N MET A 437 -10.48 -9.54 29.12
CA MET A 437 -9.72 -8.60 29.95
C MET A 437 -8.72 -9.34 30.85
N ARG A 438 -9.17 -10.41 31.53
CA ARG A 438 -8.32 -11.18 32.44
C ARG A 438 -7.10 -11.75 31.73
N THR A 439 -7.30 -12.37 30.57
CA THR A 439 -6.19 -12.94 29.79
C THR A 439 -5.26 -11.87 29.23
N THR A 440 -5.79 -10.72 28.81
CA THR A 440 -4.99 -9.57 28.34
C THR A 440 -4.11 -9.01 29.44
N ILE A 441 -4.69 -8.72 30.62
CA ILE A 441 -3.98 -8.16 31.78
C ILE A 441 -2.85 -9.11 32.20
N ALA A 442 -3.17 -10.40 32.37
CA ALA A 442 -2.18 -11.40 32.77
C ALA A 442 -1.00 -11.50 31.79
N GLU A 443 -1.28 -11.43 30.48
CA GLU A 443 -0.23 -11.53 29.45
C GLU A 443 0.66 -10.27 29.41
N CYS A 444 0.06 -9.08 29.50
CA CYS A 444 0.82 -7.83 29.56
C CYS A 444 1.70 -7.75 30.84
N GLU A 445 1.17 -8.17 31.99
CA GLU A 445 1.93 -8.23 33.24
C GLU A 445 3.08 -9.24 33.17
N ARG A 446 2.85 -10.43 32.58
CA ARG A 446 3.89 -11.44 32.36
C ARG A 446 5.04 -10.87 31.51
N ARG A 447 4.72 -10.24 30.38
CA ARG A 447 5.70 -9.60 29.48
C ARG A 447 6.47 -8.49 30.19
N ARG A 448 5.76 -7.59 30.88
CA ARG A 448 6.34 -6.49 31.65
C ARG A 448 7.32 -6.99 32.70
N LYS A 449 6.98 -8.05 33.45
CA LYS A 449 7.87 -8.65 34.46
C LYS A 449 9.18 -9.18 33.85
N ILE A 450 9.09 -9.88 32.72
CA ILE A 450 10.28 -10.41 32.03
C ILE A 450 11.16 -9.27 31.49
N GLN A 451 10.55 -8.25 30.88
CA GLN A 451 11.27 -7.09 30.34
C GLN A 451 11.97 -6.28 31.44
N LEU A 452 11.32 -6.04 32.58
CA LEU A 452 11.93 -5.36 33.74
C LEU A 452 13.12 -6.15 34.30
N ALA A 453 12.98 -7.47 34.44
CA ALA A 453 14.08 -8.33 34.88
C ALA A 453 15.26 -8.32 33.91
N PHE A 454 14.98 -8.33 32.60
CA PHE A 454 16.01 -8.22 31.57
C PHE A 454 16.73 -6.87 31.62
N ASN A 455 15.98 -5.77 31.70
CA ASN A 455 16.56 -4.43 31.80
C ASN A 455 17.46 -4.28 33.03
N ALA A 456 17.02 -4.77 34.19
CA ALA A 456 17.80 -4.75 35.42
C ALA A 456 19.09 -5.58 35.31
N LYS A 457 19.00 -6.78 34.70
CA LYS A 457 20.17 -7.65 34.48
C LYS A 457 21.20 -7.05 33.52
N HIS A 458 20.75 -6.30 32.52
CA HIS A 458 21.57 -5.77 31.44
C HIS A 458 21.87 -4.26 31.56
N ASN A 459 21.49 -3.62 32.67
CA ASN A 459 21.64 -2.18 32.90
C ASN A 459 21.07 -1.31 31.77
N ILE A 460 19.90 -1.68 31.26
CA ILE A 460 19.22 -0.95 30.18
C ILE A 460 18.25 0.06 30.79
N THR A 461 18.44 1.35 30.52
CA THR A 461 17.47 2.39 30.85
C THR A 461 16.44 2.53 29.71
N PRO A 462 15.13 2.34 29.97
CA PRO A 462 14.10 2.49 28.96
C PRO A 462 14.12 3.88 28.33
N ALA A 463 14.10 3.96 26.99
CA ALA A 463 14.06 5.22 26.25
C ALA A 463 13.02 5.20 25.14
N THR A 464 12.22 6.27 25.04
CA THR A 464 11.28 6.47 23.93
C THR A 464 12.04 6.74 22.63
N ILE A 465 11.69 6.03 21.55
CA ILE A 465 12.29 6.27 20.22
C ILE A 465 11.83 7.63 19.70
N LYS A 466 12.78 8.52 19.43
CA LYS A 466 12.51 9.77 18.70
C LYS A 466 12.59 9.48 17.19
N ARG A 467 11.44 9.26 16.54
CA ARG A 467 11.36 9.10 15.08
C ARG A 467 11.09 10.46 14.43
N ALA A 468 11.93 10.85 13.46
CA ALA A 468 11.68 12.03 12.64
C ALA A 468 10.29 11.94 12.00
N ILE A 469 9.49 13.00 12.16
CA ILE A 469 8.25 13.17 11.41
C ILE A 469 8.70 13.43 9.97
N HIS A 470 8.42 12.52 9.03
CA HIS A 470 8.67 12.80 7.61
C HIS A 470 7.85 14.04 7.23
N GLN A 471 8.56 15.14 6.98
CA GLN A 471 7.96 16.42 6.65
C GLN A 471 7.46 16.36 5.21
N GLY A 472 6.15 16.15 5.04
CA GLY A 472 5.45 16.64 3.86
C GLY A 472 5.40 18.17 3.91
N ILE A 473 5.55 18.79 2.74
CA ILE A 473 5.82 20.22 2.45
C ILE A 473 4.79 21.22 3.06
N ASP A 474 3.68 20.74 3.62
CA ASP A 474 2.60 21.57 4.17
C ASP A 474 2.94 22.37 5.44
N GLN A 475 4.12 22.19 6.05
CA GLN A 475 4.42 22.73 7.39
C GLN A 475 5.03 24.13 7.44
N TRP A 476 5.47 24.71 6.33
CA TRP A 476 6.08 26.05 6.38
C TRP A 476 5.02 27.17 6.38
N ALA A 477 3.83 26.90 5.81
CA ALA A 477 2.72 27.86 5.76
C ALA A 477 2.04 28.07 7.13
N GLU A 478 1.71 27.00 7.85
CA GLU A 478 0.94 27.12 9.11
C GLU A 478 1.78 27.61 10.30
N ALA A 479 3.10 27.50 10.25
CA ALA A 479 3.99 27.91 11.35
C ALA A 479 4.17 29.43 11.41
N GLU A 480 4.14 30.13 10.27
CA GLU A 480 4.20 31.60 10.19
C GLU A 480 2.85 32.23 10.56
N ASP A 481 1.73 31.68 10.09
CA ASP A 481 0.38 32.19 10.38
C ASP A 481 0.06 32.19 11.89
N ILE A 482 0.49 31.14 12.61
CA ILE A 482 0.27 31.02 14.06
C ILE A 482 1.22 31.94 14.85
N ALA A 483 2.44 32.18 14.34
CA ALA A 483 3.39 33.07 14.98
C ALA A 483 2.99 34.54 14.83
N MET A 484 2.41 34.94 13.69
CA MET A 484 1.97 36.32 13.43
C MET A 484 0.68 36.69 14.16
N ALA A 485 -0.29 35.77 14.25
CA ALA A 485 -1.51 36.00 15.03
C ALA A 485 -1.26 36.13 16.54
N ALA A 486 -0.18 35.52 17.05
CA ALA A 486 0.21 35.57 18.46
C ALA A 486 1.00 36.84 18.85
N ALA A 487 1.52 37.60 17.88
CA ALA A 487 2.38 38.77 18.12
C ALA A 487 1.63 40.11 18.19
N GLY A 488 0.31 40.14 17.93
CA GLY A 488 -0.51 41.35 18.06
C GLY A 488 -0.19 42.45 17.03
N MET A 489 0.31 42.07 15.86
CA MET A 489 0.64 43.00 14.76
C MET A 489 -0.65 43.53 14.11
N GLU A 490 -0.67 44.83 13.74
CA GLU A 490 -1.82 45.49 13.10
C GLU A 490 -2.15 44.84 11.74
N ASP A 491 -3.43 44.88 11.33
CA ASP A 491 -3.97 44.20 10.14
C ASP A 491 -3.15 44.45 8.85
N GLU A 492 -2.44 45.57 8.75
CA GLU A 492 -1.58 45.91 7.60
C GLU A 492 -0.29 45.09 7.52
N GLU A 493 0.35 44.77 8.66
CA GLU A 493 1.55 43.90 8.69
C GLU A 493 1.21 42.45 8.40
N LEU A 494 0.04 41.98 8.86
CA LEU A 494 -0.44 40.62 8.61
C LEU A 494 -0.81 40.44 7.13
N ALA A 495 -1.45 41.44 6.52
CA ALA A 495 -1.73 41.46 5.08
C ALA A 495 -0.45 41.54 4.24
N PHE A 496 0.56 42.31 4.68
CA PHE A 496 1.85 42.42 4.01
C PHE A 496 2.60 41.07 4.00
N ASN A 497 2.63 40.38 5.14
CA ASN A 497 3.28 39.08 5.26
C ASN A 497 2.55 37.97 4.49
N HIS A 498 1.22 37.95 4.51
CA HIS A 498 0.43 37.02 3.69
C HIS A 498 0.73 37.23 2.20
N ARG A 499 0.85 38.48 1.76
CA ARG A 499 1.19 38.81 0.37
C ARG A 499 2.61 38.39 -0.01
N LEU A 500 3.55 38.50 0.92
CA LEU A 500 4.93 38.04 0.75
C LEU A 500 4.97 36.51 0.60
N HIS A 501 4.20 35.80 1.43
CA HIS A 501 4.08 34.35 1.40
C HIS A 501 3.44 33.83 0.11
N GLU A 502 2.38 34.50 -0.39
CA GLU A 502 1.81 34.19 -1.70
C GLU A 502 2.83 34.32 -2.84
N LEU A 503 3.66 35.37 -2.79
CA LEU A 503 4.71 35.58 -3.79
C LEU A 503 5.82 34.52 -3.66
N GLU A 504 6.20 34.12 -2.45
CA GLU A 504 7.17 33.04 -2.24
C GLU A 504 6.65 31.68 -2.75
N GLN A 505 5.37 31.35 -2.50
CA GLN A 505 4.73 30.16 -3.07
C GLN A 505 4.67 30.21 -4.61
N GLN A 506 4.35 31.36 -5.18
CA GLN A 506 4.32 31.54 -6.64
C GLN A 506 5.72 31.45 -7.25
N MET A 507 6.74 31.95 -6.57
CA MET A 507 8.14 31.82 -6.95
C MET A 507 8.59 30.36 -6.93
N ASP A 508 8.26 29.61 -5.88
CA ASP A 508 8.63 28.21 -5.71
C ASP A 508 7.89 27.29 -6.69
N LEU A 509 6.59 27.56 -6.93
CA LEU A 509 5.81 26.87 -7.96
C LEU A 509 6.41 27.16 -9.36
N ALA A 510 6.78 28.41 -9.63
CA ALA A 510 7.48 28.77 -10.86
C ALA A 510 8.84 28.05 -10.95
N ALA A 511 9.61 27.95 -9.86
CA ALA A 511 10.89 27.23 -9.84
C ALA A 511 10.74 25.71 -10.05
N ARG A 512 9.73 25.08 -9.43
CA ARG A 512 9.40 23.65 -9.62
C ARG A 512 8.90 23.34 -11.03
N ASN A 513 8.16 24.28 -11.61
CA ASN A 513 7.74 24.22 -13.01
C ASN A 513 8.85 24.68 -13.98
N LEU A 514 10.07 24.94 -13.49
CA LEU A 514 11.25 25.34 -14.25
C LEU A 514 11.12 26.71 -14.97
N GLU A 515 10.18 27.56 -14.55
CA GLU A 515 9.96 28.94 -15.01
C GLU A 515 10.89 29.94 -14.29
N PHE A 516 12.21 29.76 -14.42
CA PHE A 516 13.21 30.47 -13.61
C PHE A 516 13.23 31.99 -13.79
N GLU A 517 12.91 32.52 -14.98
CA GLU A 517 12.83 33.98 -15.19
C GLU A 517 11.68 34.62 -14.41
N LYS A 518 10.56 33.89 -14.32
CA LYS A 518 9.39 34.32 -13.55
C LYS A 518 9.68 34.19 -12.06
N ALA A 519 10.32 33.10 -11.63
CA ALA A 519 10.81 32.95 -10.26
C ALA A 519 11.79 34.08 -9.90
N ALA A 520 12.72 34.46 -10.79
CA ALA A 520 13.66 35.56 -10.55
C ALA A 520 12.95 36.92 -10.44
N LYS A 521 11.97 37.21 -11.31
CA LYS A 521 11.16 38.44 -11.21
C LYS A 521 10.38 38.51 -9.89
N ILE A 522 9.78 37.39 -9.48
CA ILE A 522 9.04 37.31 -8.22
C ILE A 522 9.99 37.42 -7.02
N ARG A 523 11.18 36.81 -7.07
CA ARG A 523 12.25 36.97 -6.08
C ARG A 523 12.66 38.44 -5.92
N ASP A 524 12.88 39.14 -7.03
CA ASP A 524 13.28 40.55 -7.01
C ASP A 524 12.13 41.46 -6.55
N GLN A 525 10.87 41.02 -6.73
CA GLN A 525 9.68 41.68 -6.19
C GLN A 525 9.55 41.45 -4.68
N ILE A 526 9.80 40.24 -4.19
CA ILE A 526 9.86 39.90 -2.77
C ILE A 526 10.96 40.71 -2.08
N SER A 527 12.15 40.80 -2.68
CA SER A 527 13.28 41.56 -2.12
C SER A 527 12.94 43.05 -1.98
N ARG A 528 12.28 43.64 -3.00
CA ARG A 528 11.82 45.04 -2.96
C ARG A 528 10.73 45.28 -1.93
N LEU A 529 9.79 44.35 -1.78
CA LEU A 529 8.75 44.45 -0.76
C LEU A 529 9.38 44.38 0.64
N LYS A 530 10.30 43.44 0.89
CA LYS A 530 11.04 43.31 2.16
C LYS A 530 11.83 44.57 2.51
N ASP A 531 12.40 45.27 1.54
CA ASP A 531 13.11 46.54 1.77
C ASP A 531 12.20 47.72 2.16
N ILE A 532 10.90 47.68 1.81
CA ILE A 532 9.92 48.75 2.12
C ILE A 532 9.28 48.54 3.51
N GLY A 533 9.21 47.30 4.00
CA GLY A 533 8.54 46.93 5.25
C GLY A 533 9.40 46.91 6.52
N ASP A 534 10.64 47.43 6.50
CA ASP A 534 11.54 47.48 7.68
C ASP A 534 11.43 48.84 8.41
N PRO A 535 10.80 48.92 9.60
CA PRO A 535 10.63 50.19 10.32
C PRO A 535 11.94 50.74 10.92
N PHE A 536 13.03 49.97 10.91
CA PHE A 536 14.27 50.30 11.63
C PHE A 536 15.41 50.84 10.75
N ARG A 537 15.19 51.08 9.45
CA ARG A 537 16.27 51.52 8.55
C ARG A 537 16.44 53.04 8.38
N HIS A 538 15.64 53.86 9.05
CA HIS A 538 15.71 55.32 8.95
C HIS A 538 15.79 56.07 10.28
N VAL A 539 16.60 55.62 11.24
CA VAL A 539 17.15 56.52 12.28
C VAL A 539 18.58 56.10 12.61
N ASP A 540 19.54 56.87 12.08
CA ASP A 540 20.90 57.13 12.60
C ASP A 540 21.95 57.28 11.47
N LYS A 541 21.80 58.35 10.70
CA LYS A 541 22.93 59.11 10.14
C LYS A 541 22.58 60.59 10.05
N LYS A 542 22.70 61.30 11.18
CA LYS A 542 23.41 62.59 11.30
C LYS A 542 23.32 63.16 12.71
#